data_AF-A0A4Y3W9P2-F1
#
_entry.id   AF-A0A4Y3W9P2-F1
#
_cell.length_a   1.000
_cell.length_b   1.000
_cell.length_c   1.000
_cell.angle_alpha   90.00
_cell.angle_beta   90.00
_cell.angle_gamma   90.00
#
_symmetry.space_group_name_H-M   'P 1'
#
loop_
_entity.id
_entity.type
_entity.pdbx_description
1 polymer ?
#
loop_
_entity_poly.entity_id
_entity_poly.type
_entity_poly.pdbx_seq_one_letter_code
_entity_poly.pdbx_strand_id
1 'polypeptide(L)'
;MAVIRTADTKIVARELHARYDHLRAITLIGRSLQKALFAGRSDEVVFWALVHAHYRGGDLCAAIEEQLNFFAPFIIREPSEVN
;
A
#
# COMPACT_ATOMS: atom_id res chain seq x y z
N MET A 1 -10.03 -9.94 -12.63
CA MET A 1 -8.98 -8.96 -12.33
C MET A 1 -9.25 -8.41 -10.94
N ALA A 2 -8.36 -8.67 -9.98
CA ALA A 2 -8.45 -8.07 -8.66
C ALA A 2 -8.04 -6.60 -8.74
N VAL A 3 -8.82 -5.73 -8.12
CA VAL A 3 -8.69 -4.28 -8.22
C VAL A 3 -8.01 -3.76 -6.97
N ILE A 4 -6.86 -3.09 -7.11
CA ILE A 4 -6.15 -2.47 -5.99
C ILE A 4 -6.72 -1.07 -5.79
N ARG A 5 -7.32 -0.83 -4.61
CA ARG A 5 -7.84 0.49 -4.20
C ARG A 5 -6.79 1.22 -3.38
N THR A 6 -6.14 2.22 -3.95
CA THR A 6 -5.07 2.98 -3.29
C THR A 6 -5.60 3.84 -2.12
N ALA A 7 -6.87 4.26 -2.16
CA ALA A 7 -7.55 4.95 -1.06
C ALA A 7 -7.39 4.23 0.29
N ASP A 8 -7.60 2.91 0.25
CA ASP A 8 -7.65 2.06 1.43
C ASP A 8 -6.25 1.90 2.05
N THR A 9 -5.18 2.01 1.26
CA THR A 9 -3.81 1.85 1.77
C THR A 9 -3.37 3.03 2.64
N LYS A 10 -3.75 4.26 2.26
CA LYS A 10 -3.51 5.48 3.05
C LYS A 10 -4.30 5.47 4.36
N ILE A 11 -5.56 5.04 4.31
CA ILE A 11 -6.42 4.92 5.49
C ILE A 11 -5.83 3.89 6.46
N VAL A 12 -5.50 2.69 5.97
CA VAL A 12 -4.90 1.64 6.81
C VAL A 12 -3.57 2.09 7.41
N ALA A 13 -2.71 2.78 6.65
CA ALA A 13 -1.45 3.32 7.17
C ALA A 13 -1.68 4.33 8.31
N ARG A 14 -2.66 5.23 8.19
CA ARG A 14 -3.02 6.19 9.26
C ARG A 14 -3.57 5.47 10.50
N GLU A 15 -4.44 4.48 10.32
CA GLU A 15 -4.98 3.69 11.43
C GLU A 15 -3.89 2.91 12.17
N LEU A 16 -2.91 2.35 11.44
CA LEU A 16 -1.78 1.66 12.06
C LEU A 16 -0.92 2.61 12.90
N HIS A 17 -0.68 3.84 12.42
CA HIS A 17 -0.01 4.89 13.19
C HIS A 17 -0.78 5.27 14.46
N ALA A 18 -2.10 5.41 14.37
CA ALA A 18 -2.92 5.83 15.48
C ALA A 18 -3.08 4.76 16.57
N ARG A 19 -3.07 3.48 16.18
CA ARG A 19 -3.44 2.36 17.09
C ARG A 19 -2.26 1.61 17.69
N TYR A 20 -1.08 1.68 17.09
CA TYR A 20 0.06 0.84 17.48
C TYR A 20 1.35 1.65 17.59
N ASP A 21 2.25 1.20 18.47
CA ASP A 21 3.62 1.67 18.47
C ASP A 21 4.33 1.27 17.15
N HIS A 22 5.43 1.97 16.85
CA HIS A 22 6.09 1.83 15.56
C HIS A 22 6.51 0.40 15.25
N LEU A 23 7.10 -0.29 16.22
CA LEU A 23 7.62 -1.64 16.04
C LEU A 23 6.48 -2.63 15.77
N ARG A 24 5.38 -2.49 16.52
CA ARG A 24 4.20 -3.33 16.34
C ARG A 24 3.50 -3.10 15.00
N ALA A 25 3.35 -1.86 14.56
CA ALA A 25 2.75 -1.55 13.26
C ALA A 25 3.58 -2.13 12.10
N ILE A 26 4.89 -1.92 12.09
CA ILE A 26 5.79 -2.49 11.06
C ILE A 26 5.73 -4.03 11.06
N THR A 27 5.69 -4.64 12.24
CA THR A 27 5.57 -6.10 12.37
C THR A 27 4.26 -6.61 11.75
N LEU A 28 3.13 -5.92 11.98
CA LEU A 28 1.84 -6.30 11.41
C LEU A 28 1.82 -6.15 9.88
N ILE A 29 2.38 -5.05 9.36
CA ILE A 29 2.52 -4.83 7.92
C ILE A 29 3.36 -5.94 7.28
N GLY A 30 4.55 -6.20 7.85
CA GLY A 30 5.47 -7.22 7.35
C GLY A 30 4.87 -8.63 7.36
N ARG A 31 4.17 -9.01 8.43
CA ARG A 31 3.47 -10.31 8.50
C ARG A 31 2.35 -10.43 7.47
N SER A 32 1.60 -9.35 7.25
CA SER A 32 0.52 -9.34 6.27
C SER A 32 1.06 -9.45 4.84
N LEU A 33 2.15 -8.73 4.54
CA LEU A 33 2.87 -8.82 3.27
C LEU A 33 3.42 -10.23 3.02
N GLN A 34 4.09 -10.83 4.00
CA GLN A 34 4.62 -12.21 3.90
C GLN A 34 3.49 -13.22 3.68
N LYS A 35 2.37 -13.10 4.40
CA LYS A 35 1.23 -13.99 4.24
C LYS A 35 0.64 -13.91 2.83
N ALA A 36 0.50 -12.70 2.28
CA ALA A 36 0.03 -12.50 0.91
C ALA A 36 0.99 -13.11 -0.12
N LEU A 37 2.30 -12.88 0.07
CA LEU A 37 3.36 -13.40 -0.80
C LEU A 37 3.33 -14.93 -0.87
N PHE A 38 3.35 -15.60 0.29
CA PHE A 38 3.34 -17.06 0.34
C PHE A 38 2.00 -17.69 -0.04
N ALA A 39 0.91 -16.91 -0.05
CA ALA A 39 -0.38 -17.34 -0.56
C ALA A 39 -0.57 -17.10 -2.08
N GLY A 40 0.42 -16.51 -2.77
CA GLY A 40 0.32 -16.18 -4.20
C GLY A 40 -0.70 -15.07 -4.52
N ARG A 41 -1.04 -14.22 -3.55
CA ARG A 41 -2.03 -13.14 -3.69
C ARG A 41 -1.36 -11.81 -4.03
N SER A 42 -1.00 -11.65 -5.29
CA SER A 42 -0.20 -10.52 -5.78
C SER A 42 -0.85 -9.15 -5.55
N ASP A 43 -2.17 -9.07 -5.60
CA ASP A 43 -2.95 -7.86 -5.30
C ASP A 43 -2.78 -7.44 -3.83
N GLU A 44 -2.89 -8.38 -2.89
CA GLU A 44 -2.65 -8.12 -1.47
C GLU A 44 -1.18 -7.77 -1.19
N VAL A 45 -0.23 -8.36 -1.91
CA VAL A 45 1.18 -8.00 -1.79
C VAL A 45 1.39 -6.53 -2.13
N VAL A 46 0.86 -6.07 -3.27
CA VAL A 46 0.96 -4.67 -3.69
C VAL A 46 0.23 -3.75 -2.72
N PHE A 47 -0.95 -4.16 -2.23
CA PHE A 47 -1.69 -3.41 -1.22
C PHE A 47 -0.84 -3.16 0.05
N TRP A 48 -0.26 -4.20 0.64
CA TRP A 48 0.54 -4.07 1.87
C TRP A 48 1.88 -3.35 1.64
N ALA A 49 2.45 -3.45 0.44
CA ALA A 49 3.62 -2.67 0.07
C ALA A 49 3.32 -1.16 0.03
N LEU A 50 2.16 -0.77 -0.52
CA LEU A 50 1.69 0.61 -0.54
C LEU A 50 1.33 1.12 0.87
N VAL A 51 0.67 0.29 1.69
CA VAL A 51 0.45 0.61 3.12
C VAL A 51 1.78 0.88 3.81
N HIS A 52 2.81 0.06 3.58
CA HIS A 52 4.13 0.28 4.17
C HIS A 52 4.75 1.61 3.73
N ALA A 53 4.67 1.94 2.43
CA ALA A 53 5.19 3.19 1.91
C ALA A 53 4.53 4.41 2.58
N HIS A 54 3.19 4.44 2.61
CA HIS A 54 2.45 5.52 3.28
C HIS A 54 2.68 5.55 4.79
N TYR A 55 2.82 4.39 5.44
CA TYR A 55 3.13 4.31 6.86
C TYR A 55 4.51 4.89 7.19
N ARG A 56 5.50 4.76 6.31
CA ARG A 56 6.81 5.38 6.55
C ARG A 56 6.81 6.91 6.40
N GLY A 57 5.66 7.51 6.04
CA GLY A 57 5.51 8.95 5.89
C GLY A 57 6.28 9.54 4.70
N GLY A 58 6.70 8.68 3.77
CA GLY A 58 7.33 9.10 2.53
C GLY A 58 6.31 9.09 1.40
N ASP A 59 6.41 10.08 0.52
CA ASP A 59 5.89 9.92 -0.83
C ASP A 59 6.61 8.75 -1.51
N LEU A 60 5.95 8.13 -2.46
CA LEU A 60 6.60 7.14 -3.29
C LEU A 60 7.71 7.86 -4.07
N CYS A 61 8.87 7.23 -4.23
CA CYS A 61 9.89 7.86 -5.08
C CYS A 61 9.38 7.91 -6.53
N ALA A 62 9.82 8.92 -7.28
CA ALA A 62 9.36 9.18 -8.65
C ALA A 62 9.41 7.94 -9.56
N ALA A 63 10.43 7.09 -9.40
CA ALA A 63 10.55 5.84 -10.15
C ALA A 63 9.41 4.84 -9.87
N ILE A 64 8.97 4.74 -8.61
CA ILE A 64 7.85 3.87 -8.23
C ILE A 64 6.52 4.50 -8.65
N GLU A 65 6.38 5.83 -8.56
CA GLU A 65 5.20 6.52 -9.10
C GLU A 65 5.06 6.31 -10.61
N GLU A 66 6.16 6.40 -11.36
CA GLU A 66 6.16 6.15 -12.81
C GLU A 66 5.77 4.70 -13.14
N GLN A 67 6.29 3.72 -12.40
CA GLN A 67 5.87 2.33 -12.55
C GLN A 67 4.39 2.15 -12.23
N LEU A 68 3.88 2.77 -11.18
CA LEU A 68 2.45 2.74 -10.87
C LEU A 68 1.60 3.49 -11.92
N ASN A 69 2.14 4.52 -12.57
CA ASN A 69 1.52 5.19 -13.72
C ASN A 69 1.40 4.26 -14.92
N PHE A 70 2.42 3.45 -15.19
CA PHE A 70 2.34 2.41 -16.21
C PHE A 70 1.20 1.40 -15.93
N PHE A 71 1.00 1.04 -14.67
CA PHE A 71 -0.08 0.15 -14.24
C PHE A 71 -1.42 0.86 -13.98
N ALA A 72 -1.55 2.16 -14.27
CA ALA A 72 -2.76 2.95 -13.99
C ALA A 72 -4.07 2.31 -14.50
N PRO A 73 -4.14 1.64 -15.68
CA PRO A 73 -5.36 0.97 -16.12
C PRO A 73 -5.87 -0.13 -15.19
N PHE A 74 -5.01 -0.63 -14.29
CA PHE A 74 -5.29 -1.72 -13.35
C PHE A 74 -5.45 -1.23 -11.91
N ILE A 75 -5.27 0.07 -11.65
CA ILE A 75 -5.29 0.68 -10.32
C ILE A 75 -6.46 1.66 -10.23
N ILE A 76 -7.31 1.51 -9.21
CA ILE A 76 -8.33 2.53 -8.91
C ILE A 76 -7.70 3.55 -7.97
N ARG A 77 -7.32 4.69 -8.54
CA ARG A 77 -6.82 5.87 -7.83
C ARG A 77 -7.96 6.71 -7.26
N GLU A 78 -7.68 7.45 -6.19
CA GLU A 78 -8.67 8.43 -5.71
C GLU A 78 -8.77 9.63 -6.66
N PRO A 79 -9.95 10.27 -6.78
CA PRO A 79 -10.12 11.50 -7.55
C PRO A 79 -9.19 12.64 -7.10
N SER A 80 -8.79 12.64 -5.84
CA SER A 80 -7.89 13.63 -5.23
C SER A 80 -6.42 13.48 -5.67
N GLU A 81 -6.06 12.35 -6.28
CA GLU A 81 -4.72 12.03 -6.78
C GLU A 81 -4.56 12.33 -8.28
N VAL A 82 -5.62 12.83 -8.92
CA VAL A 82 -5.64 13.22 -10.34
C VAL A 82 -5.75 14.74 -10.41
N ASN A 83 -4.63 15.42 -10.16
CA ASN A 83 -4.48 16.85 -10.45
C ASN A 83 -3.31 17.03 -11.41
#